data_AF-A0A965UEX3-F1
#
_entry.id   AF-A0A965UEX3-F1
#
_cell.length_a   1.000
_cell.length_b   1.000
_cell.length_c   1.000
_cell.angle_alpha   90.00
_cell.angle_beta   90.00
_cell.angle_gamma   90.00
#
_symmetry.space_group_name_H-M   'P 1'
#
loop_
_entity.id
_entity.type
_entity.pdbx_description
1 polymer ?
#
loop_
_entity_poly.entity_id
_entity_poly.type
_entity_poly.pdbx_seq_one_letter_code
_entity_poly.pdbx_strand_id
1 'polypeptide(L)'
;MKKTLTINLNNTVFHIDDDAYELLQSYLAEVSHHFKSETEKADIMSDIEARIAELFSEKMDKQKNVITIEDVDTVITIMGKPSQFVDDDTDEESQQNAQEDASKKKTHKKYYRDVDNQLLSGVSAGLAAYLNWDVALVRIIFVVLAFVTSGTFILIYLLMWLIVPKAETTAQKLEMHGEDVNIESIKNKMVDAKEYLESDKFKQTATATGNRIWEIIRVFLKILLTVTMAIVSIIGVILIATLILALILFLLEPEVITSISPQFFAIFGDTSPDKVILLLLALLFIIGCPIFALIYWTTGIVSNNKKPRSSSALWIALILWLAGIFMFIGTGADTLKKLNDSNITSYNSNSDNPEYTDEARTLADFTTIDASGAIEIELTQQADQSVSVRTLREYLGNVKTEVADGTLKIYSTDNLIKPTIKVKIGVDSLSKIEARGASKIEFTDTFSLKKLNINLRGASNADIKVNSAQKLEFDVQGASKLDISGSADTLAIRGDGASNIEADDLGSKVVRIEMNGASHAKVFASESFDGHAFGVSKIVVKGNPAKRTNEFNPGSSIQYE
;
A
#
# COMPACT_ATOMS: atom_id res chain seq x y z
N MET A 1 -49.10 36.07 -42.11
CA MET A 1 -48.36 35.50 -40.96
C MET A 1 -48.34 33.99 -41.15
N LYS A 2 -47.17 33.35 -41.06
CA LYS A 2 -47.08 31.89 -41.05
C LYS A 2 -47.47 31.36 -39.68
N LYS A 3 -48.19 30.24 -39.64
CA LYS A 3 -48.51 29.55 -38.38
C LYS A 3 -47.29 28.75 -37.94
N THR A 4 -47.03 28.73 -36.64
CA THR A 4 -45.97 27.92 -36.04
C THR A 4 -46.58 26.87 -35.14
N LEU A 5 -46.02 25.67 -35.17
CA LEU A 5 -46.39 24.51 -34.37
C LEU A 5 -45.24 24.18 -33.41
N THR A 6 -45.57 23.60 -32.26
CA THR A 6 -44.58 23.07 -31.33
C THR A 6 -44.54 21.56 -31.46
N ILE A 7 -43.36 21.02 -31.75
CA ILE A 7 -43.13 19.57 -31.87
C ILE A 7 -42.09 19.11 -30.86
N ASN A 8 -42.13 17.82 -30.52
CA ASN A 8 -41.12 17.16 -29.70
C ASN A 8 -40.43 16.09 -30.56
N LEU A 9 -39.12 16.19 -30.71
CA LEU A 9 -38.28 15.21 -31.40
C LEU A 9 -37.20 14.76 -30.43
N ASN A 10 -37.19 13.45 -30.13
CA ASN A 10 -36.23 12.84 -29.20
C ASN A 10 -36.03 13.65 -27.89
N ASN A 11 -37.12 13.94 -27.18
CA ASN A 11 -37.17 14.72 -25.93
C ASN A 11 -36.74 16.20 -26.04
N THR A 12 -36.60 16.75 -27.25
CA THR A 12 -36.26 18.16 -27.48
C THR A 12 -37.43 18.90 -28.13
N VAL A 13 -37.77 20.07 -27.59
CA VAL A 13 -38.91 20.87 -28.05
C VAL A 13 -38.48 21.88 -29.10
N PHE A 14 -39.14 21.87 -30.26
CA PHE A 14 -38.87 22.76 -31.38
C PHE A 14 -40.11 23.54 -31.78
N HIS A 15 -39.92 24.77 -32.28
CA HIS A 15 -40.95 25.56 -32.95
C HIS A 15 -40.72 25.49 -34.46
N ILE A 16 -41.71 25.05 -35.23
CA ILE A 16 -41.60 24.79 -36.68
C ILE A 16 -42.74 25.48 -37.42
N ASP A 17 -42.50 26.00 -38.63
CA ASP A 17 -43.58 26.52 -39.48
C ASP A 17 -44.53 25.37 -39.90
N ASP A 18 -45.82 25.69 -40.10
CA ASP A 18 -46.88 24.73 -40.49
C ASP A 18 -46.53 23.95 -41.78
N ASP A 19 -45.99 24.64 -42.79
CA ASP A 19 -45.54 24.05 -44.05
C ASP A 19 -44.30 23.15 -43.89
N ALA A 20 -43.38 23.54 -43.00
CA ALA A 20 -42.20 22.77 -42.66
C ALA A 20 -42.54 21.51 -41.85
N TYR A 21 -43.56 21.59 -40.98
CA TYR A 21 -44.07 20.46 -40.21
C TYR A 21 -44.69 19.39 -41.12
N GLU A 22 -45.56 19.81 -42.06
CA GLU A 22 -46.16 18.89 -43.03
C GLU A 22 -45.09 18.15 -43.85
N LEU A 23 -44.04 18.86 -44.29
CA LEU A 23 -42.92 18.27 -45.03
C LEU A 23 -42.14 17.25 -44.17
N LEU A 24 -41.79 17.61 -42.94
CA LEU A 24 -41.07 16.73 -42.02
C LEU A 24 -41.89 15.49 -41.66
N GLN A 25 -43.20 15.65 -41.41
CA GLN A 25 -44.09 14.55 -41.09
C GLN A 25 -44.24 13.59 -42.28
N SER A 26 -44.41 14.13 -43.50
CA SER A 26 -44.45 13.34 -44.72
C SER A 26 -43.15 12.55 -44.91
N TYR A 27 -42.01 13.19 -44.67
CA TYR A 27 -40.70 12.56 -44.76
C TYR A 27 -40.52 11.42 -43.75
N LEU A 28 -40.81 11.65 -42.46
CA LEU A 28 -40.72 10.62 -41.43
C LEU A 28 -41.68 9.45 -41.71
N ALA A 29 -42.89 9.73 -42.22
CA ALA A 29 -43.84 8.70 -42.59
C ALA A 29 -43.35 7.83 -43.77
N GLU A 30 -42.71 8.45 -44.77
CA GLU A 30 -42.12 7.75 -45.92
C GLU A 30 -40.93 6.87 -45.50
N VAL A 31 -40.05 7.41 -44.65
CA VAL A 31 -38.93 6.66 -44.03
C VAL A 31 -39.47 5.47 -43.21
N SER A 32 -40.49 5.69 -42.40
CA SER A 32 -41.13 4.68 -41.54
C SER A 32 -41.75 3.53 -42.34
N HIS A 33 -42.31 3.81 -43.53
CA HIS A 33 -42.91 2.81 -44.40
C HIS A 33 -41.86 1.91 -45.10
N HIS A 34 -40.60 2.34 -45.15
CA HIS A 34 -39.52 1.60 -45.81
C HIS A 34 -38.96 0.45 -44.94
N PHE A 35 -39.28 0.39 -43.65
CA PHE A 35 -38.79 -0.66 -42.74
C PHE A 35 -39.82 -1.79 -42.56
N LYS A 36 -39.40 -3.04 -42.82
CA LYS A 36 -40.29 -4.24 -42.92
C LYS A 36 -40.77 -4.79 -41.57
N SER A 37 -40.07 -4.59 -40.45
CA SER A 37 -40.41 -5.17 -39.14
C SER A 37 -40.71 -4.10 -38.06
N GLU A 38 -41.77 -4.31 -37.27
CA GLU A 38 -42.24 -3.33 -36.26
C GLU A 38 -41.22 -3.05 -35.15
N THR A 39 -40.45 -4.06 -34.73
CA THR A 39 -39.45 -3.91 -33.66
C THR A 39 -38.19 -3.17 -34.13
N GLU A 40 -37.77 -3.40 -35.37
CA GLU A 40 -36.61 -2.74 -35.99
C GLU A 40 -36.93 -1.30 -36.39
N LYS A 41 -38.18 -1.07 -36.83
CA LYS A 41 -38.72 0.24 -37.18
C LYS A 41 -38.70 1.21 -36.01
N ALA A 42 -39.07 0.77 -34.81
CA ALA A 42 -39.09 1.64 -33.63
C ALA A 42 -37.69 2.16 -33.25
N ASP A 43 -36.70 1.27 -33.22
CA ASP A 43 -35.35 1.63 -32.81
C ASP A 43 -34.60 2.46 -33.88
N ILE A 44 -34.70 2.08 -35.16
CA ILE A 44 -34.10 2.86 -36.26
C ILE A 44 -34.74 4.25 -36.35
N MET A 45 -36.06 4.35 -36.20
CA MET A 45 -36.74 5.65 -36.21
C MET A 45 -36.32 6.53 -35.05
N SER A 46 -36.13 5.95 -33.85
CA SER A 46 -35.63 6.70 -32.69
C SER A 46 -34.24 7.30 -32.96
N ASP A 47 -33.33 6.55 -33.60
CA ASP A 47 -31.99 7.03 -33.94
C ASP A 47 -32.02 8.09 -35.06
N ILE A 48 -32.91 7.94 -36.05
CA ILE A 48 -33.14 8.93 -37.12
C ILE A 48 -33.70 10.23 -36.53
N GLU A 49 -34.70 10.15 -35.65
CA GLU A 49 -35.28 11.31 -34.96
C GLU A 49 -34.25 12.01 -34.07
N ALA A 50 -33.42 11.25 -33.36
CA ALA A 50 -32.32 11.79 -32.56
C ALA A 50 -31.35 12.60 -33.42
N ARG A 51 -30.96 12.07 -34.59
CA ARG A 51 -30.07 12.78 -35.52
C ARG A 51 -30.70 14.03 -36.12
N ILE A 52 -31.98 13.95 -36.48
CA ILE A 52 -32.73 15.12 -36.99
C ILE A 52 -32.82 16.21 -35.92
N ALA A 53 -33.09 15.85 -34.66
CA ALA A 53 -33.11 16.78 -33.54
C ALA A 53 -31.73 17.46 -33.31
N GLU A 54 -30.63 16.71 -33.43
CA GLU A 54 -29.27 17.27 -33.38
C GLU A 54 -29.03 18.30 -34.50
N LEU A 55 -29.39 17.96 -35.75
CA LEU A 55 -29.22 18.85 -36.90
C LEU A 55 -30.06 20.13 -36.79
N PHE A 56 -31.29 20.03 -36.29
CA PHE A 56 -32.12 21.21 -36.02
C PHE A 56 -31.54 22.07 -34.90
N SER A 57 -31.03 21.46 -33.83
CA SER A 57 -30.38 22.19 -32.74
C SER A 57 -29.15 22.99 -33.22
N GLU A 58 -28.32 22.42 -34.11
CA GLU A 58 -27.18 23.12 -34.70
C GLU A 58 -27.60 24.36 -35.52
N LYS A 59 -28.77 24.30 -36.17
CA LYS A 59 -29.31 25.40 -36.98
C LYS A 59 -29.94 26.50 -36.12
N MET A 60 -30.49 26.17 -34.96
CA MET A 60 -31.11 27.12 -34.04
C MET A 60 -30.10 27.99 -33.28
N ASP A 61 -28.87 27.52 -33.08
CA ASP A 61 -27.80 28.26 -32.37
C ASP A 61 -27.38 29.57 -33.09
N LYS A 62 -27.81 29.77 -34.35
CA LYS A 62 -27.50 30.94 -35.20
C LYS A 62 -28.59 32.03 -35.18
N GLN A 63 -29.14 32.38 -34.01
CA GLN A 63 -30.17 33.43 -33.81
C GLN A 63 -31.54 33.18 -34.49
N LYS A 64 -31.86 31.95 -34.92
CA LYS A 64 -33.18 31.58 -35.45
C LYS A 64 -34.02 30.89 -34.37
N ASN A 65 -35.24 31.40 -34.12
CA ASN A 65 -36.16 30.83 -33.12
C ASN A 65 -37.19 29.84 -33.69
N VAL A 66 -37.29 29.71 -35.01
CA VAL A 66 -38.30 28.87 -35.69
C VAL A 66 -37.63 28.12 -36.85
N ILE A 67 -37.93 26.83 -36.97
CA ILE A 67 -37.50 25.96 -38.07
C ILE A 67 -38.36 26.28 -39.30
N THR A 68 -37.70 26.69 -40.38
CA THR A 68 -38.36 27.00 -41.66
C THR A 68 -38.30 25.82 -42.61
N ILE A 69 -39.09 25.87 -43.69
CA ILE A 69 -39.11 24.81 -44.72
C ILE A 69 -37.74 24.57 -45.36
N GLU A 70 -36.92 25.62 -45.51
CA GLU A 70 -35.55 25.55 -46.02
C GLU A 70 -34.62 24.77 -45.08
N ASP A 71 -34.83 24.91 -43.77
CA ASP A 71 -34.05 24.20 -42.75
C ASP A 71 -34.40 22.70 -42.78
N VAL A 72 -35.68 22.35 -42.98
CA VAL A 72 -36.14 20.95 -43.15
C VAL A 72 -35.58 20.34 -44.44
N ASP A 73 -35.63 21.05 -45.58
CA ASP A 73 -35.10 20.56 -46.86
C ASP A 73 -33.58 20.32 -46.80
N THR A 74 -32.84 21.17 -46.08
CA THR A 74 -31.42 20.96 -45.82
C THR A 74 -31.19 19.67 -45.01
N VAL A 75 -31.99 19.43 -43.97
CA VAL A 75 -31.88 18.22 -43.14
C VAL A 75 -32.23 16.97 -43.94
N ILE A 76 -33.30 16.99 -44.74
CA ILE A 76 -33.68 15.90 -45.65
C ILE A 76 -32.56 15.61 -46.65
N THR A 77 -31.88 16.65 -47.15
CA THR A 77 -30.74 16.48 -48.07
C THR A 77 -29.55 15.81 -47.39
N ILE A 78 -29.29 16.08 -46.11
CA ILE A 78 -28.20 15.45 -45.34
C ILE A 78 -28.55 14.00 -45.00
N MET A 79 -29.80 13.73 -44.64
CA MET A 79 -30.28 12.40 -44.24
C MET A 79 -30.52 11.48 -45.45
N GLY A 80 -30.85 12.04 -46.62
CA GLY A 80 -31.19 11.33 -47.86
C GLY A 80 -32.71 11.16 -48.07
N LYS A 81 -33.15 11.01 -49.33
CA LYS A 81 -34.56 10.82 -49.69
C LYS A 81 -34.93 9.33 -49.78
N PRO A 82 -36.04 8.85 -49.17
CA PRO A 82 -36.42 7.43 -49.14
C PRO A 82 -36.51 6.77 -50.52
N SER A 83 -36.96 7.53 -51.52
CA SER A 83 -37.09 7.08 -52.91
C SER A 83 -35.76 6.74 -53.62
N GLN A 84 -34.61 7.14 -53.06
CA GLN A 84 -33.29 6.85 -53.63
C GLN A 84 -32.69 5.53 -53.14
N PHE A 85 -33.36 4.83 -52.22
CA PHE A 85 -32.84 3.67 -51.51
C PHE A 85 -33.63 2.38 -51.84
N VAL A 86 -34.05 2.20 -53.10
CA VAL A 86 -34.82 1.01 -53.52
C VAL A 86 -34.02 -0.27 -53.19
N ASP A 87 -34.70 -1.24 -52.57
CA ASP A 87 -34.20 -2.60 -52.31
C ASP A 87 -33.87 -3.28 -53.65
N ASP A 88 -32.59 -3.36 -54.02
CA ASP A 88 -32.11 -4.22 -55.11
C ASP A 88 -31.82 -5.63 -54.57
N ASP A 89 -32.82 -6.50 -54.62
CA ASP A 89 -32.66 -7.96 -54.56
C ASP A 89 -32.29 -8.54 -55.95
N THR A 90 -31.57 -7.80 -56.80
CA THR A 90 -31.14 -8.30 -58.12
C THR A 90 -29.73 -7.86 -58.51
N ASP A 91 -28.87 -8.86 -58.58
CA ASP A 91 -27.65 -9.01 -59.39
C ASP A 91 -26.45 -8.07 -59.12
N GLU A 92 -25.40 -8.72 -58.61
CA GLU A 92 -24.00 -8.31 -58.71
C GLU A 92 -23.62 -8.03 -60.18
N GLU A 93 -23.45 -6.76 -60.54
CA GLU A 93 -22.42 -6.24 -61.48
C GLU A 93 -22.79 -4.81 -61.89
N SER A 94 -22.35 -3.81 -61.12
CA SER A 94 -22.10 -2.43 -61.59
C SER A 94 -21.35 -1.62 -60.54
N GLN A 95 -20.17 -2.10 -60.12
CA GLN A 95 -19.13 -1.20 -59.63
C GLN A 95 -18.31 -0.74 -60.84
N GLN A 96 -18.46 0.54 -61.20
CA GLN A 96 -17.46 1.44 -61.79
C GLN A 96 -18.17 2.49 -62.66
N ASN A 97 -18.40 3.66 -62.06
CA ASN A 97 -18.46 5.00 -62.67
C ASN A 97 -19.54 5.88 -62.03
N ALA A 98 -19.31 6.29 -60.79
CA ALA A 98 -19.85 7.52 -60.23
C ALA A 98 -18.90 8.01 -59.13
N GLN A 99 -17.63 8.17 -59.50
CA GLN A 99 -16.61 8.75 -58.64
C GLN A 99 -15.96 9.89 -59.40
N GLU A 100 -16.67 11.00 -59.49
CA GLU A 100 -16.13 12.35 -59.71
C GLU A 100 -17.28 13.33 -59.42
N ASP A 101 -17.03 14.33 -58.56
CA ASP A 101 -17.95 15.38 -58.10
C ASP A 101 -18.94 15.08 -56.95
N ALA A 102 -18.40 14.59 -55.83
CA ALA A 102 -18.88 15.04 -54.51
C ALA A 102 -17.68 15.46 -53.66
N SER A 103 -17.49 16.77 -53.54
CA SER A 103 -16.52 17.41 -52.66
C SER A 103 -16.50 16.74 -51.29
N LYS A 104 -15.33 16.21 -50.86
CA LYS A 104 -15.05 15.72 -49.50
C LYS A 104 -15.40 16.80 -48.48
N LYS A 105 -16.66 16.84 -48.05
CA LYS A 105 -17.05 17.53 -46.83
C LYS A 105 -16.52 16.64 -45.70
N LYS A 106 -15.36 17.00 -45.14
CA LYS A 106 -14.81 16.31 -43.96
C LYS A 106 -15.86 16.35 -42.86
N THR A 107 -16.55 15.23 -42.63
CA THR A 107 -17.34 15.04 -41.43
C THR A 107 -16.40 15.14 -40.23
N HIS A 108 -16.78 15.95 -39.24
CA HIS A 108 -15.94 16.17 -38.07
C HIS A 108 -15.98 14.91 -37.20
N LYS A 109 -14.88 14.14 -37.17
CA LYS A 109 -14.71 13.06 -36.20
C LYS A 109 -14.80 13.64 -34.79
N LYS A 110 -15.67 13.07 -33.97
CA LYS A 110 -15.78 13.41 -32.55
C LYS A 110 -15.28 12.27 -31.71
N TYR A 111 -14.60 12.60 -30.62
CA TYR A 111 -14.09 11.59 -29.71
C TYR A 111 -15.18 11.17 -28.73
N TYR A 112 -15.61 9.93 -28.84
CA TYR A 112 -16.53 9.29 -27.92
C TYR A 112 -15.89 8.07 -27.27
N ARG A 113 -16.39 7.71 -26.10
CA ARG A 113 -16.05 6.49 -25.37
C ARG A 113 -16.90 5.34 -25.93
N ASP A 114 -16.25 4.34 -26.50
CA ASP A 114 -16.90 3.16 -27.08
C ASP A 114 -17.30 2.17 -25.98
N VAL A 115 -18.61 1.95 -25.84
CA VAL A 115 -19.22 1.10 -24.80
C VAL A 115 -19.30 -0.35 -25.25
N ASP A 116 -19.33 -0.63 -26.55
CA ASP A 116 -19.51 -1.98 -27.09
C ASP A 116 -18.22 -2.80 -26.95
N ASN A 117 -17.05 -2.13 -27.06
CA ASN A 117 -15.73 -2.75 -26.89
C ASN A 117 -15.04 -2.33 -25.57
N GLN A 118 -15.82 -2.15 -24.49
CA GLN A 118 -15.30 -1.76 -23.19
C GLN A 118 -14.67 -2.94 -22.42
N LEU A 119 -13.43 -2.76 -21.92
CA LEU A 119 -12.78 -3.68 -20.98
C LEU A 119 -12.82 -3.15 -19.53
N LEU A 120 -12.59 -1.84 -19.37
CA LEU A 120 -12.78 -1.11 -18.09
C LEU A 120 -13.82 0.00 -18.27
N SER A 121 -13.49 0.98 -19.10
CA SER A 121 -14.32 2.15 -19.34
C SER A 121 -14.44 2.52 -20.81
N GLY A 122 -13.95 1.75 -21.78
CA GLY A 122 -14.14 2.08 -23.21
C GLY A 122 -13.32 3.26 -23.76
N VAL A 123 -12.55 3.97 -22.92
CA VAL A 123 -11.73 5.13 -23.31
C VAL A 123 -10.67 4.75 -24.35
N SER A 124 -10.02 3.60 -24.16
CA SER A 124 -9.00 3.08 -25.09
C SER A 124 -9.61 2.62 -26.42
N ALA A 125 -10.83 2.08 -26.40
CA ALA A 125 -11.53 1.63 -27.59
C ALA A 125 -12.02 2.82 -28.42
N GLY A 126 -12.59 3.83 -27.76
CA GLY A 126 -12.93 5.09 -28.40
C GLY A 126 -11.72 5.80 -29.01
N LEU A 127 -10.56 5.77 -28.33
CA LEU A 127 -9.35 6.44 -28.83
C LEU A 127 -8.79 5.70 -30.05
N ALA A 128 -8.89 4.37 -30.05
CA ALA A 128 -8.54 3.53 -31.19
C ALA A 128 -9.47 3.80 -32.39
N ALA A 129 -10.79 3.92 -32.17
CA ALA A 129 -11.76 4.28 -33.20
C ALA A 129 -11.47 5.67 -33.81
N TYR A 130 -11.19 6.66 -32.96
CA TYR A 130 -10.88 8.02 -33.38
C TYR A 130 -9.58 8.10 -34.21
N LEU A 131 -8.52 7.39 -33.77
CA LEU A 131 -7.21 7.35 -34.43
C LEU A 131 -7.12 6.34 -35.58
N ASN A 132 -8.15 5.52 -35.78
CA ASN A 132 -8.16 4.39 -36.71
C ASN A 132 -7.01 3.39 -36.45
N TRP A 133 -6.76 3.09 -35.17
CA TRP A 133 -5.73 2.16 -34.70
C TRP A 133 -6.34 0.86 -34.15
N ASP A 134 -5.54 -0.19 -34.04
CA ASP A 134 -5.95 -1.41 -33.34
C ASP A 134 -6.13 -1.12 -31.84
N VAL A 135 -7.29 -1.51 -31.30
CA VAL A 135 -7.68 -1.34 -29.90
C VAL A 135 -6.67 -1.99 -28.94
N ALA A 136 -6.11 -3.14 -29.31
CA ALA A 136 -5.10 -3.83 -28.52
C ALA A 136 -3.79 -3.02 -28.42
N LEU A 137 -3.38 -2.37 -29.50
CA LEU A 137 -2.18 -1.52 -29.49
C LEU A 137 -2.35 -0.32 -28.55
N VAL A 138 -3.50 0.35 -28.61
CA VAL A 138 -3.81 1.48 -27.71
C VAL A 138 -3.81 1.03 -26.25
N ARG A 139 -4.35 -0.16 -25.96
CA ARG A 139 -4.33 -0.74 -24.60
C ARG A 139 -2.90 -1.02 -24.11
N ILE A 140 -2.04 -1.59 -24.95
CA ILE A 140 -0.63 -1.86 -24.60
C ILE A 140 0.11 -0.55 -24.29
N ILE A 141 -0.08 0.48 -25.12
CA ILE A 141 0.51 1.80 -24.89
C ILE A 141 0.10 2.36 -23.52
N PHE A 142 -1.18 2.26 -23.16
CA PHE A 142 -1.67 2.75 -21.87
C PHE A 142 -1.06 1.99 -20.69
N VAL A 143 -0.91 0.67 -20.80
CA VAL A 143 -0.26 -0.16 -19.76
C VAL A 143 1.21 0.21 -19.64
N VAL A 144 1.94 0.33 -20.76
CA VAL A 144 3.35 0.74 -20.76
C VAL A 144 3.51 2.12 -20.13
N LEU A 145 2.66 3.09 -20.48
CA LEU A 145 2.67 4.44 -19.90
C LEU A 145 2.37 4.41 -18.40
N ALA A 146 1.47 3.55 -17.92
CA ALA A 146 1.21 3.39 -16.49
C ALA A 146 2.47 2.93 -15.73
N PHE A 147 3.25 2.01 -16.29
CA PHE A 147 4.51 1.57 -15.66
C PHE A 147 5.64 2.60 -15.78
N VAL A 148 5.81 3.22 -16.95
CA VAL A 148 6.87 4.21 -17.20
C VAL A 148 6.70 5.47 -16.34
N THR A 149 5.45 5.87 -16.08
CA THR A 149 5.13 7.08 -15.28
C THR A 149 4.90 6.79 -13.80
N SER A 150 5.30 5.59 -13.33
CA SER A 150 5.12 5.16 -11.93
C SER A 150 3.67 5.28 -11.43
N GLY A 151 2.70 4.99 -12.29
CA GLY A 151 1.28 5.02 -11.97
C GLY A 151 0.59 6.37 -12.20
N THR A 152 1.31 7.46 -12.50
CA THR A 152 0.71 8.79 -12.72
C THR A 152 -0.27 8.79 -13.89
N PHE A 153 0.03 8.05 -14.96
CA PHE A 153 -0.84 7.94 -16.14
C PHE A 153 -2.21 7.30 -15.82
N ILE A 154 -2.33 6.54 -14.73
CA ILE A 154 -3.62 5.97 -14.30
C ILE A 154 -4.60 7.10 -13.94
N LEU A 155 -4.12 8.18 -13.32
CA LEU A 155 -4.95 9.35 -13.00
C LEU A 155 -5.44 10.06 -14.27
N ILE A 156 -4.60 10.15 -15.30
CA ILE A 156 -4.97 10.70 -16.61
C ILE A 156 -6.07 9.84 -17.25
N TYR A 157 -5.93 8.51 -17.19
CA TYR A 157 -6.96 7.60 -17.69
C TYR A 157 -8.30 7.77 -16.96
N LEU A 158 -8.29 7.90 -15.63
CA LEU A 158 -9.49 8.17 -14.83
C LEU A 158 -10.11 9.53 -15.17
N LEU A 159 -9.28 10.55 -15.42
CA LEU A 159 -9.76 11.87 -15.83
C LEU A 159 -10.43 11.82 -17.21
N MET A 160 -9.84 11.11 -18.18
CA MET A 160 -10.47 10.90 -19.49
C MET A 160 -11.78 10.12 -19.36
N TRP A 161 -11.87 9.15 -18.45
CA TRP A 161 -13.12 8.44 -18.20
C TRP A 161 -14.23 9.37 -17.66
N LEU A 162 -13.89 10.32 -16.80
CA LEU A 162 -14.83 11.30 -16.26
C LEU A 162 -15.33 12.30 -17.32
N ILE A 163 -14.43 12.79 -18.18
CA ILE A 163 -14.71 13.90 -19.11
C ILE A 163 -15.34 13.42 -20.42
N VAL A 164 -14.95 12.25 -20.93
CA VAL A 164 -15.30 11.83 -22.29
C VAL A 164 -16.71 11.20 -22.32
N PRO A 165 -17.64 11.73 -23.13
CA PRO A 165 -18.99 11.19 -23.24
C PRO A 165 -19.00 9.78 -23.88
N LYS A 166 -19.98 8.96 -23.52
CA LYS A 166 -20.24 7.64 -24.14
C LYS A 166 -21.01 7.81 -25.46
N ALA A 167 -20.68 7.00 -26.47
CA ALA A 167 -21.50 6.89 -27.69
C ALA A 167 -22.70 5.98 -27.43
N GLU A 168 -23.91 6.53 -27.42
CA GLU A 168 -25.14 5.76 -27.15
C GLU A 168 -25.90 5.42 -28.42
N THR A 169 -25.98 6.34 -29.38
CA THR A 169 -26.74 6.17 -30.63
C THR A 169 -25.90 5.61 -31.76
N THR A 170 -26.52 4.96 -32.75
CA THR A 170 -25.83 4.46 -33.95
C THR A 170 -25.17 5.61 -34.71
N ALA A 171 -25.82 6.77 -34.74
CA ALA A 171 -25.27 8.01 -35.29
C ALA A 171 -23.94 8.42 -34.63
N GLN A 172 -23.86 8.43 -33.29
CA GLN A 172 -22.62 8.78 -32.57
C GLN A 172 -21.50 7.77 -32.80
N LYS A 173 -21.83 6.48 -32.96
CA LYS A 173 -20.88 5.42 -33.30
C LYS A 173 -20.32 5.59 -34.72
N LEU A 174 -21.13 6.06 -35.68
CA LEU A 174 -20.65 6.41 -37.02
C LEU A 174 -19.77 7.67 -36.97
N GLU A 175 -20.13 8.67 -36.16
CA GLU A 175 -19.34 9.90 -35.99
C GLU A 175 -17.92 9.65 -35.42
N MET A 176 -17.74 8.70 -34.50
CA MET A 176 -16.40 8.38 -33.96
C MET A 176 -15.47 7.74 -35.00
N HIS A 177 -16.03 7.01 -35.96
CA HIS A 177 -15.29 6.43 -37.08
C HIS A 177 -15.08 7.44 -38.23
N GLY A 178 -15.88 8.51 -38.27
CA GLY A 178 -15.91 9.50 -39.35
C GLY A 178 -16.62 8.98 -40.59
N GLU A 179 -17.58 8.09 -40.41
CA GLU A 179 -18.50 7.62 -41.43
C GLU A 179 -19.64 8.64 -41.58
N ASP A 180 -20.24 8.72 -42.78
CA ASP A 180 -21.36 9.63 -43.02
C ASP A 180 -22.61 9.12 -42.30
N VAL A 181 -23.27 9.99 -41.54
CA VAL A 181 -24.47 9.67 -40.77
C VAL A 181 -25.71 9.93 -41.64
N ASN A 182 -26.14 8.90 -42.38
CA ASN A 182 -27.34 8.93 -43.22
C ASN A 182 -28.22 7.71 -42.91
N ILE A 183 -29.41 7.64 -43.52
CA ILE A 183 -30.39 6.58 -43.22
C ILE A 183 -29.84 5.18 -43.52
N GLU A 184 -29.09 5.03 -44.62
CA GLU A 184 -28.54 3.76 -45.06
C GLU A 184 -27.42 3.26 -44.15
N SER A 185 -26.50 4.14 -43.74
CA SER A 185 -25.42 3.78 -42.81
C SER A 185 -25.95 3.46 -41.41
N ILE A 186 -27.00 4.15 -40.94
CA ILE A 186 -27.68 3.82 -39.69
C ILE A 186 -28.40 2.47 -39.81
N LYS A 187 -29.14 2.22 -40.91
CA LYS A 187 -29.82 0.94 -41.18
C LYS A 187 -28.82 -0.22 -41.21
N ASN A 188 -27.78 -0.12 -42.05
CA ASN A 188 -26.80 -1.20 -42.25
C ASN A 188 -26.05 -1.52 -40.95
N LYS A 189 -25.60 -0.50 -40.20
CA LYS A 189 -24.89 -0.71 -38.94
C LYS A 189 -25.77 -1.35 -37.86
N MET A 190 -27.06 -1.01 -37.85
CA MET A 190 -28.01 -1.57 -36.90
C MET A 190 -28.37 -3.03 -37.21
N VAL A 191 -28.57 -3.35 -38.49
CA VAL A 191 -28.80 -4.72 -38.96
C VAL A 191 -27.57 -5.60 -38.67
N ASP A 192 -26.36 -5.13 -39.01
CA ASP A 192 -25.11 -5.82 -38.73
C ASP A 192 -24.91 -6.07 -37.23
N ALA A 193 -25.24 -5.09 -36.39
CA ALA A 193 -25.11 -5.21 -34.93
C ALA A 193 -26.08 -6.28 -34.37
N LYS A 194 -27.31 -6.33 -34.87
CA LYS A 194 -28.31 -7.31 -34.45
C LYS A 194 -27.94 -8.73 -34.90
N GLU A 195 -27.48 -8.90 -36.14
CA GLU A 195 -27.00 -10.19 -36.64
C GLU A 195 -25.75 -10.67 -35.88
N TYR A 196 -24.84 -9.75 -35.55
CA TYR A 196 -23.65 -10.06 -34.75
C TYR A 196 -24.01 -10.54 -33.34
N LEU A 197 -24.99 -9.91 -32.69
CA LEU A 197 -25.48 -10.27 -31.34
C LEU A 197 -26.26 -11.59 -31.30
N GLU A 198 -26.94 -11.96 -32.38
CA GLU A 198 -27.68 -13.22 -32.49
C GLU A 198 -26.77 -14.41 -32.89
N SER A 199 -25.56 -14.15 -33.39
CA SER A 199 -24.62 -15.17 -33.83
C SER A 199 -23.73 -15.73 -32.70
N ASP A 200 -23.40 -17.03 -32.74
CA ASP A 200 -22.43 -17.68 -31.84
C ASP A 200 -20.99 -17.09 -31.94
N LYS A 201 -20.73 -16.21 -32.92
CA LYS A 201 -19.43 -15.53 -33.13
C LYS A 201 -19.12 -14.52 -32.02
N PHE A 202 -20.12 -14.01 -31.30
CA PHE A 202 -19.91 -13.09 -30.17
C PHE A 202 -19.07 -13.74 -29.05
N LYS A 203 -19.40 -15.00 -28.68
CA LYS A 203 -18.64 -15.76 -27.68
C LYS A 203 -17.23 -16.12 -28.16
N GLN A 204 -17.07 -16.40 -29.45
CA GLN A 204 -15.77 -16.75 -30.04
C GLN A 204 -14.80 -15.56 -30.06
N THR A 205 -15.29 -14.36 -30.35
CA THR A 205 -14.46 -13.15 -30.45
C THR A 205 -13.96 -12.65 -29.08
N ALA A 206 -14.79 -12.78 -28.03
CA ALA A 206 -14.40 -12.46 -26.66
C ALA A 206 -13.24 -13.34 -26.16
N THR A 207 -13.26 -14.64 -26.48
CA THR A 207 -12.17 -15.57 -26.12
C THR A 207 -10.91 -15.37 -26.97
N ALA A 208 -11.05 -14.99 -28.25
CA ALA A 208 -9.92 -14.73 -29.14
C ALA A 208 -9.12 -13.47 -28.75
N THR A 209 -9.80 -12.39 -28.36
CA THR A 209 -9.16 -11.16 -27.89
C THR A 209 -8.45 -11.37 -26.55
N GLY A 210 -9.06 -12.13 -25.63
CA GLY A 210 -8.44 -12.51 -24.35
C GLY A 210 -7.15 -13.30 -24.55
N ASN A 211 -7.14 -14.28 -25.47
CA ASN A 211 -5.96 -15.08 -25.75
C ASN A 211 -4.81 -14.25 -26.33
N ARG A 212 -5.09 -13.31 -27.25
CA ARG A 212 -4.06 -12.40 -27.81
C ARG A 212 -3.48 -11.46 -26.75
N ILE A 213 -4.33 -10.90 -25.88
CA ILE A 213 -3.88 -10.06 -24.76
C ILE A 213 -3.00 -10.88 -23.81
N TRP A 214 -3.40 -12.11 -23.50
CA TRP A 214 -2.64 -13.00 -22.63
C TRP A 214 -1.27 -13.35 -23.22
N GLU A 215 -1.17 -13.57 -24.53
CA GLU A 215 0.11 -13.81 -25.20
C GLU A 215 1.03 -12.59 -25.10
N ILE A 216 0.51 -11.39 -25.32
CA ILE A 216 1.30 -10.14 -25.25
C ILE A 216 1.74 -9.87 -23.81
N ILE A 217 0.86 -10.01 -22.82
CA ILE A 217 1.21 -9.88 -21.40
C ILE A 217 2.26 -10.90 -21.01
N ARG A 218 2.11 -12.16 -21.43
CA ARG A 218 3.08 -13.23 -21.17
C ARG A 218 4.45 -12.90 -21.76
N VAL A 219 4.50 -12.40 -23.00
CA VAL A 219 5.76 -11.98 -23.65
C VAL A 219 6.39 -10.80 -22.92
N PHE A 220 5.61 -9.76 -22.61
CA PHE A 220 6.08 -8.58 -21.89
C PHE A 220 6.62 -8.94 -20.49
N LEU A 221 5.87 -9.71 -19.70
CA LEU A 221 6.26 -10.14 -18.36
C LEU A 221 7.51 -11.03 -18.42
N LYS A 222 7.59 -11.94 -19.40
CA LYS A 222 8.79 -12.75 -19.63
C LYS A 222 10.02 -11.88 -19.92
N ILE A 223 9.90 -10.85 -20.77
CA ILE A 223 11.00 -9.94 -21.09
C ILE A 223 11.40 -9.12 -19.86
N LEU A 224 10.44 -8.50 -19.18
CA LEU A 224 10.67 -7.70 -17.97
C LEU A 224 11.37 -8.51 -16.87
N LEU A 225 10.87 -9.71 -16.59
CA LEU A 225 11.44 -10.59 -15.58
C LEU A 225 12.84 -11.08 -15.99
N THR A 226 13.06 -11.35 -17.28
CA THR A 226 14.41 -11.74 -17.78
C THR A 226 15.42 -10.61 -17.61
N VAL A 227 15.06 -9.36 -17.93
CA VAL A 227 15.93 -8.19 -17.80
C VAL A 227 16.26 -7.90 -16.34
N THR A 228 15.25 -7.89 -15.46
CA THR A 228 15.44 -7.65 -14.02
C THR A 228 16.32 -8.73 -13.39
N MET A 229 16.08 -10.01 -13.72
CA MET A 229 16.93 -11.12 -13.26
C MET A 229 18.36 -11.03 -13.82
N ALA A 230 18.55 -10.57 -15.05
CA ALA A 230 19.90 -10.35 -15.61
C ALA A 230 20.66 -9.28 -14.82
N ILE A 231 20.02 -8.16 -14.47
CA ILE A 231 20.63 -7.10 -13.65
C ILE A 231 21.03 -7.63 -12.27
N VAL A 232 20.11 -8.34 -11.59
CA VAL A 232 20.38 -8.96 -10.29
C VAL A 232 21.54 -9.96 -10.39
N SER A 233 21.61 -10.74 -11.48
CA SER A 233 22.70 -11.69 -11.69
C SER A 233 24.06 -11.01 -11.89
N ILE A 234 24.12 -9.89 -12.60
CA ILE A 234 25.37 -9.13 -12.81
C ILE A 234 25.87 -8.55 -11.49
N ILE A 235 24.99 -7.89 -10.74
CA ILE A 235 25.30 -7.37 -9.40
C ILE A 235 25.77 -8.51 -8.49
N GLY A 236 25.06 -9.64 -8.55
CA GLY A 236 25.40 -10.84 -7.82
C GLY A 236 26.79 -11.39 -8.15
N VAL A 237 27.15 -11.48 -9.43
CA VAL A 237 28.49 -11.94 -9.87
C VAL A 237 29.58 -11.00 -9.37
N ILE A 238 29.36 -9.68 -9.42
CA ILE A 238 30.31 -8.70 -8.88
C ILE A 238 30.50 -8.94 -7.38
N LEU A 239 29.41 -9.10 -6.63
CA LEU A 239 29.46 -9.36 -5.20
C LEU A 239 30.19 -10.67 -4.87
N ILE A 240 29.89 -11.76 -5.59
CA ILE A 240 30.60 -13.04 -5.47
C ILE A 240 32.09 -12.87 -5.75
N ALA A 241 32.47 -12.15 -6.81
CA ALA A 241 33.87 -11.91 -7.15
C ALA A 241 34.60 -11.12 -6.06
N THR A 242 33.95 -10.08 -5.48
CA THR A 242 34.52 -9.33 -4.36
C THR A 242 34.71 -10.19 -3.12
N LEU A 243 33.79 -11.12 -2.86
CA LEU A 243 33.85 -12.00 -1.71
C LEU A 243 34.88 -13.12 -1.88
N ILE A 244 35.05 -13.64 -3.09
CA ILE A 244 36.16 -14.55 -3.44
C ILE A 244 37.50 -13.84 -3.31
N LEU A 245 37.62 -12.60 -3.79
CA LEU A 245 38.83 -11.81 -3.65
C LEU A 245 39.16 -11.57 -2.17
N ALA A 246 38.18 -11.18 -1.37
CA ALA A 246 38.35 -11.01 0.07
C ALA A 246 38.79 -12.30 0.76
N LEU A 247 38.20 -13.44 0.38
CA LEU A 247 38.60 -14.77 0.88
C LEU A 247 40.05 -15.11 0.52
N ILE A 248 40.46 -14.88 -0.73
CA ILE A 248 41.83 -15.14 -1.19
C ILE A 248 42.82 -14.25 -0.44
N LEU A 249 42.56 -12.94 -0.37
CA LEU A 249 43.44 -12.00 0.33
C LEU A 249 43.58 -12.36 1.82
N PHE A 250 42.48 -12.72 2.47
CA PHE A 250 42.50 -13.14 3.87
C PHE A 250 43.24 -14.47 4.08
N LEU A 251 43.20 -15.37 3.10
CA LEU A 251 43.94 -16.64 3.14
C LEU A 251 45.46 -16.44 2.99
N LEU A 252 45.89 -15.44 2.23
CA LEU A 252 47.31 -15.15 1.98
C LEU A 252 47.94 -14.37 3.14
N GLU A 253 47.31 -13.27 3.59
CA GLU A 253 47.89 -12.35 4.57
C GLU A 253 46.82 -11.86 5.59
N PRO A 254 46.44 -12.71 6.56
CA PRO A 254 45.38 -12.37 7.54
C PRO A 254 45.74 -11.18 8.44
N GLU A 255 47.02 -11.01 8.78
CA GLU A 255 47.51 -9.90 9.62
C GLU A 255 47.35 -8.53 8.92
N VAL A 256 47.59 -8.48 7.61
CA VAL A 256 47.45 -7.23 6.84
C VAL A 256 45.98 -6.81 6.77
N ILE A 257 45.06 -7.74 6.50
CA ILE A 257 43.63 -7.44 6.38
C ILE A 257 43.03 -6.97 7.72
N THR A 258 43.42 -7.61 8.83
CA THR A 258 42.95 -7.20 10.17
C THR A 258 43.45 -5.81 10.58
N SER A 259 44.64 -5.40 10.10
CA SER A 259 45.20 -4.07 10.35
C SER A 259 44.52 -2.93 9.57
N ILE A 260 43.90 -3.20 8.41
CA ILE A 260 43.23 -2.19 7.56
C ILE A 260 41.95 -1.67 8.22
N SER A 261 41.24 -2.53 8.95
CA SER A 261 40.00 -2.16 9.63
C SER A 261 39.92 -2.76 11.04
N PRO A 262 40.78 -2.32 11.98
CA PRO A 262 40.87 -2.91 13.31
C PRO A 262 39.55 -2.86 14.06
N GLN A 263 38.77 -1.79 13.87
CA GLN A 263 37.44 -1.64 14.48
C GLN A 263 36.41 -2.61 13.91
N PHE A 264 36.48 -2.92 12.62
CA PHE A 264 35.58 -3.89 11.98
C PHE A 264 35.87 -5.30 12.51
N PHE A 265 37.15 -5.68 12.59
CA PHE A 265 37.56 -6.98 13.12
C PHE A 265 37.40 -7.10 14.64
N ALA A 266 37.50 -5.99 15.39
CA ALA A 266 37.27 -5.98 16.84
C ALA A 266 35.83 -6.38 17.22
N ILE A 267 34.83 -6.13 16.37
CA ILE A 267 33.44 -6.58 16.58
C ILE A 267 33.34 -8.11 16.56
N PHE A 268 34.20 -8.77 15.79
CA PHE A 268 34.28 -10.23 15.75
C PHE A 268 35.11 -10.81 16.91
N GLY A 269 35.68 -9.98 17.80
CA GLY A 269 36.47 -10.42 18.94
C GLY A 269 37.73 -11.20 18.55
N ASP A 270 38.25 -12.04 19.46
CA ASP A 270 39.34 -13.00 19.21
C ASP A 270 38.85 -14.22 18.40
N THR A 271 38.15 -13.94 17.30
CA THR A 271 37.74 -14.97 16.35
C THR A 271 38.98 -15.39 15.58
N SER A 272 39.33 -16.67 15.74
CA SER A 272 40.48 -17.26 15.09
C SER A 272 40.35 -17.18 13.57
N PRO A 273 41.45 -16.99 12.80
CA PRO A 273 41.40 -16.79 11.36
C PRO A 273 40.63 -17.86 10.58
N ASP A 274 40.66 -19.12 11.04
CA ASP A 274 39.87 -20.22 10.50
C ASP A 274 38.36 -19.98 10.54
N LYS A 275 37.85 -19.32 11.59
CA LYS A 275 36.42 -18.99 11.71
C LYS A 275 36.02 -17.84 10.78
N VAL A 276 36.89 -16.86 10.56
CA VAL A 276 36.65 -15.79 9.57
C VAL A 276 36.60 -16.37 8.16
N ILE A 277 37.48 -17.33 7.85
CA ILE A 277 37.46 -18.07 6.58
C ILE A 277 36.15 -18.85 6.43
N LEU A 278 35.69 -19.56 7.47
CA LEU A 278 34.41 -20.27 7.46
C LEU A 278 33.22 -19.32 7.27
N LEU A 279 33.24 -18.13 7.87
CA LEU A 279 32.19 -17.12 7.70
C LEU A 279 32.15 -16.57 6.27
N LEU A 280 33.30 -16.23 5.70
CA LEU A 280 33.40 -15.80 4.30
C LEU A 280 32.94 -16.91 3.35
N LEU A 281 33.34 -18.16 3.58
CA LEU A 281 32.89 -19.30 2.80
C LEU A 281 31.37 -19.54 2.93
N ALA A 282 30.81 -19.34 4.12
CA ALA A 282 29.38 -19.45 4.36
C ALA A 282 28.59 -18.37 3.61
N LEU A 283 29.04 -17.11 3.65
CA LEU A 283 28.46 -16.01 2.87
C LEU A 283 28.55 -16.26 1.37
N LEU A 284 29.65 -16.86 0.89
CA LEU A 284 29.81 -17.25 -0.51
C LEU A 284 28.72 -18.23 -0.96
N PHE A 285 28.38 -19.23 -0.14
CA PHE A 285 27.32 -20.19 -0.47
C PHE A 285 25.92 -19.60 -0.30
N ILE A 286 25.67 -18.84 0.77
CA ILE A 286 24.37 -18.22 1.04
C ILE A 286 23.97 -17.27 -0.09
N ILE A 287 24.91 -16.48 -0.61
CA ILE A 287 24.65 -15.49 -1.65
C ILE A 287 24.90 -16.08 -3.04
N GLY A 288 25.99 -16.83 -3.21
CA GLY A 288 26.43 -17.37 -4.49
C GLY A 288 25.52 -18.47 -5.05
N CYS A 289 24.97 -19.35 -4.21
CA CYS A 289 24.09 -20.42 -4.70
C CYS A 289 22.75 -19.89 -5.27
N PRO A 290 22.04 -18.94 -4.63
CA PRO A 290 20.88 -18.29 -5.24
C PRO A 290 21.20 -17.58 -6.55
N ILE A 291 22.31 -16.83 -6.61
CA ILE A 291 22.72 -16.15 -7.85
C ILE A 291 23.05 -17.17 -8.94
N PHE A 292 23.75 -18.25 -8.62
CA PHE A 292 24.01 -19.34 -9.56
C PHE A 292 22.72 -19.98 -10.07
N ALA A 293 21.74 -20.24 -9.19
CA ALA A 293 20.43 -20.76 -9.58
C ALA A 293 19.69 -19.79 -10.51
N LEU A 294 19.77 -18.48 -10.24
CA LEU A 294 19.21 -17.44 -11.10
C LEU A 294 19.89 -17.40 -12.47
N ILE A 295 21.23 -17.47 -12.54
CA ILE A 295 21.97 -17.54 -13.82
C ILE A 295 21.63 -18.82 -14.59
N TYR A 296 21.58 -19.95 -13.89
CA TYR A 296 21.23 -21.24 -14.46
C TYR A 296 19.82 -21.23 -15.06
N TRP A 297 18.88 -20.55 -14.39
CA TRP A 297 17.49 -20.40 -14.85
C TRP A 297 17.34 -19.40 -15.99
N THR A 298 17.96 -18.21 -15.90
CA THR A 298 17.91 -17.17 -16.95
C THR A 298 18.53 -17.64 -18.27
N THR A 299 19.66 -18.35 -18.22
CA THR A 299 20.25 -18.97 -19.42
C THR A 299 19.32 -20.01 -20.05
N GLY A 300 18.46 -20.66 -19.25
CA GLY A 300 17.42 -21.58 -19.73
C GLY A 300 16.24 -20.87 -20.41
N ILE A 301 15.92 -19.64 -20.02
CA ILE A 301 14.84 -18.83 -20.64
C ILE A 301 15.27 -18.26 -21.99
N VAL A 302 16.54 -17.84 -22.08
CA VAL A 302 17.12 -17.23 -23.28
C VAL A 302 17.56 -18.29 -24.30
N SER A 303 18.01 -19.46 -23.85
CA SER A 303 18.42 -20.55 -24.72
C SER A 303 17.21 -21.34 -25.23
N ASN A 304 16.97 -21.32 -26.54
CA ASN A 304 15.88 -22.07 -27.19
C ASN A 304 16.15 -23.59 -27.31
N ASN A 305 16.99 -24.14 -26.42
CA ASN A 305 17.48 -25.51 -26.48
C ASN A 305 16.45 -26.49 -25.90
N LYS A 306 16.00 -27.44 -26.74
CA LYS A 306 14.99 -28.46 -26.40
C LYS A 306 15.50 -29.61 -25.52
N LYS A 307 16.73 -29.55 -24.99
CA LYS A 307 17.28 -30.63 -24.14
C LYS A 307 16.85 -30.39 -22.68
N PRO A 308 16.32 -31.41 -21.98
CA PRO A 308 16.00 -31.28 -20.57
C PRO A 308 17.30 -30.98 -19.80
N ARG A 309 17.35 -29.81 -19.18
CA ARG A 309 18.49 -29.38 -18.37
C ARG A 309 18.47 -30.21 -17.08
N SER A 310 19.58 -30.86 -16.75
CA SER A 310 19.62 -31.76 -15.60
C SER A 310 19.49 -30.98 -14.29
N SER A 311 18.41 -31.22 -13.54
CA SER A 311 18.14 -30.57 -12.25
C SER A 311 19.22 -30.82 -11.18
N SER A 312 20.16 -31.73 -11.44
CA SER A 312 21.30 -32.05 -10.56
C SER A 312 22.09 -30.82 -10.12
N ALA A 313 22.36 -29.87 -11.02
CA ALA A 313 23.10 -28.65 -10.68
C ALA A 313 22.35 -27.76 -9.66
N LEU A 314 21.01 -27.73 -9.74
CA LEU A 314 20.18 -26.99 -8.78
C LEU A 314 20.11 -27.71 -7.43
N TRP A 315 20.04 -29.05 -7.44
CA TRP A 315 20.10 -29.84 -6.21
C TRP A 315 21.46 -29.71 -5.50
N ILE A 316 22.57 -29.73 -6.25
CA ILE A 316 23.91 -29.47 -5.70
C ILE A 316 23.99 -28.06 -5.12
N ALA A 317 23.50 -27.05 -5.84
CA ALA A 317 23.47 -25.67 -5.34
C ALA A 317 22.60 -25.54 -4.07
N LEU A 318 21.47 -26.25 -3.99
CA LEU A 318 20.62 -26.26 -2.80
C LEU A 318 21.32 -26.90 -1.60
N ILE A 319 22.01 -28.02 -1.79
CA ILE A 319 22.79 -28.69 -0.74
C ILE A 319 23.91 -27.76 -0.24
N LEU A 320 24.63 -27.12 -1.15
CA LEU A 320 25.69 -26.15 -0.79
C LEU A 320 25.13 -24.91 -0.08
N TRP A 321 23.96 -24.43 -0.50
CA TRP A 321 23.28 -23.32 0.17
C TRP A 321 22.90 -23.66 1.60
N LEU A 322 22.30 -24.84 1.81
CA LEU A 322 21.98 -25.35 3.14
C LEU A 322 23.25 -25.54 3.98
N ALA A 323 24.33 -26.08 3.41
CA ALA A 323 25.61 -26.18 4.09
C ALA A 323 26.16 -24.80 4.49
N GLY A 324 26.02 -23.80 3.62
CA GLY A 324 26.34 -22.40 3.93
C GLY A 324 25.57 -21.86 5.12
N ILE A 325 24.26 -22.12 5.18
CA ILE A 325 23.41 -21.73 6.32
C ILE A 325 23.87 -22.44 7.60
N PHE A 326 24.10 -23.74 7.56
CA PHE A 326 24.58 -24.50 8.73
C PHE A 326 25.95 -24.00 9.21
N MET A 327 26.88 -23.70 8.30
CA MET A 327 28.17 -23.11 8.65
C MET A 327 28.00 -21.72 9.25
N PHE A 328 27.17 -20.87 8.66
CA PHE A 328 26.91 -19.52 9.17
C PHE A 328 26.28 -19.55 10.56
N ILE A 329 25.31 -20.44 10.79
CA ILE A 329 24.68 -20.63 12.09
C ILE A 329 25.68 -21.23 13.08
N GLY A 330 26.48 -22.22 12.67
CA GLY A 330 27.47 -22.87 13.54
C GLY A 330 28.55 -21.89 13.99
N THR A 331 29.22 -21.23 13.04
CA THR A 331 30.24 -20.22 13.33
C THR A 331 29.63 -19.01 14.02
N GLY A 332 28.42 -18.59 13.62
CA GLY A 332 27.70 -17.48 14.23
C GLY A 332 27.27 -17.76 15.67
N ALA A 333 26.77 -18.97 15.97
CA ALA A 333 26.40 -19.40 17.32
C ALA A 333 27.64 -19.57 18.20
N ASP A 334 28.75 -20.06 17.65
CA ASP A 334 30.05 -20.10 18.34
C ASP A 334 30.57 -18.70 18.65
N THR A 335 30.49 -17.78 17.69
CA THR A 335 30.88 -16.39 17.90
C THR A 335 29.92 -15.71 18.87
N LEU A 336 28.61 -15.93 18.79
CA LEU A 336 27.62 -15.43 19.75
C LEU A 336 27.83 -16.02 21.16
N LYS A 337 28.14 -17.31 21.25
CA LYS A 337 28.46 -17.98 22.51
C LYS A 337 29.76 -17.44 23.07
N LYS A 338 30.79 -17.21 22.24
CA LYS A 338 31.97 -16.45 22.66
C LYS A 338 31.56 -15.06 23.12
N LEU A 339 30.83 -14.25 22.36
CA LEU A 339 30.36 -12.92 22.79
C LEU A 339 29.44 -12.94 24.04
N ASN A 340 28.86 -14.10 24.38
CA ASN A 340 28.07 -14.31 25.59
C ASN A 340 28.93 -14.83 26.77
N ASP A 341 29.93 -15.67 26.50
CA ASP A 341 30.86 -16.29 27.47
C ASP A 341 32.08 -15.38 27.74
N SER A 342 32.75 -14.92 26.67
CA SER A 342 33.42 -13.62 26.64
C SER A 342 32.34 -12.55 26.67
N ASN A 343 31.81 -12.28 27.86
CA ASN A 343 31.52 -10.93 28.27
C ASN A 343 32.06 -9.90 27.26
N ILE A 344 31.22 -9.32 26.38
CA ILE A 344 31.44 -7.95 25.87
C ILE A 344 31.23 -7.00 27.07
N THR A 345 32.05 -7.25 28.10
CA THR A 345 32.14 -6.77 29.47
C THR A 345 33.47 -7.24 30.10
N SER A 346 34.34 -7.95 29.38
CA SER A 346 35.75 -8.07 29.76
C SER A 346 36.47 -6.81 29.29
N TYR A 347 36.23 -5.73 30.02
CA TYR A 347 37.33 -4.82 30.34
C TYR A 347 38.44 -5.69 30.90
N ASN A 348 39.57 -5.73 30.21
CA ASN A 348 40.73 -6.50 30.60
C ASN A 348 41.32 -5.80 31.84
N SER A 349 40.81 -6.16 33.02
CA SER A 349 41.44 -5.90 34.30
C SER A 349 41.63 -7.24 34.97
N ASN A 350 42.88 -7.55 35.28
CA ASN A 350 43.32 -8.69 36.07
C ASN A 350 42.70 -8.66 37.48
N SER A 351 41.41 -8.98 37.63
CA SER A 351 40.84 -9.30 38.94
C SER A 351 39.64 -10.22 38.78
N ASP A 352 39.74 -11.41 39.36
CA ASP A 352 38.71 -12.45 39.46
C ASP A 352 37.44 -12.03 40.26
N ASN A 353 37.12 -10.74 40.37
CA ASN A 353 35.87 -10.27 40.95
C ASN A 353 35.60 -8.80 40.53
N PRO A 354 34.57 -8.49 39.72
CA PRO A 354 34.19 -7.11 39.41
C PRO A 354 33.81 -6.36 40.70
N GLU A 355 34.60 -5.36 41.09
CA GLU A 355 34.36 -4.57 42.30
C GLU A 355 33.20 -3.58 42.09
N TYR A 356 31.98 -4.03 42.37
CA TYR A 356 30.82 -3.16 42.48
C TYR A 356 30.96 -2.26 43.70
N THR A 357 30.76 -0.96 43.50
CA THR A 357 30.81 0.04 44.56
C THR A 357 29.46 0.72 44.66
N ASP A 358 28.97 0.90 45.90
CA ASP A 358 27.83 1.74 46.22
C ASP A 358 28.32 3.14 46.57
N GLU A 359 27.92 4.17 45.81
CA GLU A 359 28.23 5.57 46.10
C GLU A 359 26.96 6.33 46.47
N ALA A 360 26.90 6.84 47.70
CA ALA A 360 25.82 7.73 48.14
C ALA A 360 25.97 9.11 47.49
N ARG A 361 24.87 9.66 46.96
CA ARG A 361 24.82 10.97 46.33
C ARG A 361 24.07 11.94 47.24
N THR A 362 24.74 13.04 47.62
CA THR A 362 24.10 14.14 48.34
C THR A 362 23.47 15.09 47.35
N LEU A 363 22.14 15.14 47.31
CA LEU A 363 21.34 15.88 46.34
C LEU A 363 20.29 16.71 47.07
N ALA A 364 19.75 17.73 46.39
CA ALA A 364 18.60 18.49 46.90
C ALA A 364 17.32 17.64 46.87
N ASP A 365 16.30 18.04 47.62
CA ASP A 365 15.02 17.34 47.64
C ASP A 365 14.35 17.33 46.25
N PHE A 366 13.73 16.20 45.91
CA PHE A 366 13.02 16.03 44.64
C PHE A 366 11.69 15.30 44.82
N THR A 367 10.80 15.47 43.85
CA THR A 367 9.48 14.80 43.79
C THR A 367 9.20 14.16 42.43
N THR A 368 10.13 14.34 41.48
CA THR A 368 10.08 13.80 40.12
C THR A 368 11.40 13.11 39.81
N ILE A 369 11.35 12.00 39.08
CA ILE A 369 12.54 11.27 38.60
C ILE A 369 12.53 11.27 37.07
N ASP A 370 13.64 11.60 36.43
CA ASP A 370 13.87 11.50 35.00
C ASP A 370 15.14 10.66 34.76
N ALA A 371 14.96 9.47 34.23
CA ALA A 371 16.03 8.52 33.96
C ALA A 371 16.13 8.22 32.48
N SER A 372 17.34 8.37 31.94
CA SER A 372 17.63 8.17 30.53
C SER A 372 18.82 7.23 30.34
N GLY A 373 18.58 6.12 29.63
CA GLY A 373 19.60 5.13 29.31
C GLY A 373 19.23 3.72 29.78
N ALA A 374 20.26 2.91 30.06
CA ALA A 374 20.14 1.55 30.60
C ALA A 374 20.29 1.57 32.13
N ILE A 375 19.28 2.08 32.83
CA ILE A 375 19.30 2.32 34.28
C ILE A 375 18.22 1.48 34.96
N GLU A 376 18.60 0.77 36.02
CA GLU A 376 17.68 0.10 36.93
C GLU A 376 17.49 0.98 38.17
N ILE A 377 16.24 1.30 38.50
CA ILE A 377 15.86 2.14 39.63
C ILE A 377 15.14 1.26 40.64
N GLU A 378 15.67 1.18 41.86
CA GLU A 378 15.02 0.55 43.00
C GLU A 378 14.46 1.64 43.91
N LEU A 379 13.15 1.60 44.17
CA LEU A 379 12.44 2.56 44.99
C LEU A 379 12.01 1.94 46.32
N THR A 380 12.36 2.60 47.41
CA THR A 380 12.05 2.23 48.80
C THR A 380 11.27 3.38 49.46
N GLN A 381 10.16 3.09 50.13
CA GLN A 381 9.39 4.14 50.80
C GLN A 381 10.02 4.45 52.17
N GLN A 382 10.54 5.67 52.36
CA GLN A 382 11.14 6.09 53.62
C GLN A 382 11.03 7.61 53.83
N ALA A 383 11.05 8.07 55.09
CA ALA A 383 10.91 9.48 55.41
C ALA A 383 12.08 10.35 54.90
N ASP A 384 13.31 9.85 55.03
CA ASP A 384 14.51 10.57 54.63
C ASP A 384 14.86 10.29 53.17
N GLN A 385 15.02 11.33 52.35
CA GLN A 385 15.42 11.15 50.96
C GLN A 385 16.86 10.64 50.85
N SER A 386 17.08 9.60 50.06
CA SER A 386 18.41 9.08 49.77
C SER A 386 18.54 8.59 48.34
N VAL A 387 19.72 8.79 47.76
CA VAL A 387 20.06 8.30 46.42
C VAL A 387 21.44 7.65 46.50
N SER A 388 21.55 6.41 46.02
CA SER A 388 22.83 5.72 45.89
C SER A 388 22.94 5.06 44.52
N VAL A 389 24.14 5.16 43.94
CA VAL A 389 24.45 4.56 42.64
C VAL A 389 25.36 3.35 42.87
N ARG A 390 24.91 2.19 42.40
CA ARG A 390 25.66 0.94 42.38
C ARG A 390 26.07 0.62 40.94
N THR A 391 27.36 0.60 40.68
CA THR A 391 27.94 0.09 39.43
C THR A 391 29.40 -0.31 39.67
N LEU A 392 30.11 -0.73 38.63
CA LEU A 392 31.55 -0.95 38.67
C LEU A 392 32.29 0.36 38.97
N ARG A 393 33.33 0.31 39.81
CA ARG A 393 34.05 1.49 40.30
C ARG A 393 34.53 2.45 39.19
N GLU A 394 34.94 1.93 38.06
CA GLU A 394 35.42 2.71 36.91
C GLU A 394 34.30 3.49 36.18
N TYR A 395 33.05 3.03 36.25
CA TYR A 395 31.90 3.66 35.58
C TYR A 395 31.15 4.65 36.48
N LEU A 396 31.41 4.67 37.79
CA LEU A 396 30.74 5.57 38.74
C LEU A 396 30.87 7.05 38.35
N GLY A 397 31.99 7.45 37.76
CA GLY A 397 32.23 8.83 37.31
C GLY A 397 31.35 9.25 36.12
N ASN A 398 30.87 8.28 35.34
CA ASN A 398 30.13 8.48 34.10
C ASN A 398 28.62 8.53 34.34
N VAL A 399 28.16 8.02 35.50
CA VAL A 399 26.78 8.18 35.96
C VAL A 399 26.61 9.55 36.59
N LYS A 400 25.80 10.41 35.97
CA LYS A 400 25.46 11.73 36.48
C LYS A 400 24.10 11.68 37.15
N THR A 401 24.06 12.27 38.34
CA THR A 401 22.86 12.47 39.15
C THR A 401 22.82 13.94 39.56
N GLU A 402 21.80 14.66 39.13
CA GLU A 402 21.62 16.07 39.48
C GLU A 402 20.14 16.37 39.74
N VAL A 403 19.87 17.34 40.60
CA VAL A 403 18.50 17.79 40.87
C VAL A 403 18.34 19.20 40.32
N ALA A 404 17.42 19.34 39.38
CA ALA A 404 17.03 20.63 38.78
C ALA A 404 15.50 20.74 38.83
N ASP A 405 14.99 21.87 39.31
CA ASP A 405 13.54 22.14 39.42
C ASP A 405 12.75 21.04 40.15
N GLY A 406 13.33 20.46 41.20
CA GLY A 406 12.70 19.36 41.97
C GLY A 406 12.62 18.02 41.22
N THR A 407 13.34 17.90 40.09
CA THR A 407 13.47 16.67 39.29
C THR A 407 14.87 16.10 39.44
N LEU A 408 14.97 14.85 39.90
CA LEU A 408 16.18 14.07 39.89
C LEU A 408 16.44 13.52 38.48
N LYS A 409 17.49 14.04 37.83
CA LYS A 409 17.95 13.56 36.52
C LYS A 409 19.04 12.53 36.70
N ILE A 410 18.88 11.39 36.06
CA ILE A 410 19.82 10.25 36.08
C ILE A 410 20.16 9.89 34.65
N TYR A 411 21.41 10.06 34.26
CA TYR A 411 21.88 9.75 32.91
C TYR A 411 23.35 9.32 32.93
N SER A 412 23.75 8.62 31.87
CA SER A 412 25.15 8.26 31.62
C SER A 412 25.73 9.18 30.55
N THR A 413 26.97 9.63 30.74
CA THR A 413 27.71 10.37 29.69
C THR A 413 28.23 9.45 28.58
N ASP A 414 28.30 8.15 28.83
CA ASP A 414 28.78 7.15 27.88
C ASP A 414 27.63 6.28 27.34
N ASN A 415 27.79 5.81 26.10
CA ASN A 415 26.94 4.81 25.45
C ASN A 415 27.14 3.41 26.07
N LEU A 416 26.83 3.27 27.36
CA LEU A 416 27.11 2.04 28.10
C LEU A 416 26.06 0.96 27.77
N ILE A 417 26.52 -0.11 27.13
CA ILE A 417 25.85 -1.41 27.12
C ILE A 417 26.71 -2.31 28.02
N LYS A 418 26.31 -2.34 29.31
CA LYS A 418 26.88 -3.05 30.48
C LYS A 418 28.14 -2.44 31.14
N PRO A 419 28.27 -2.50 32.48
CA PRO A 419 27.35 -3.14 33.45
C PRO A 419 26.07 -2.33 33.67
N THR A 420 25.02 -3.01 34.16
CA THR A 420 23.76 -2.35 34.52
C THR A 420 24.00 -1.36 35.66
N ILE A 421 23.62 -0.09 35.47
CA ILE A 421 23.66 0.92 36.52
C ILE A 421 22.42 0.74 37.38
N LYS A 422 22.61 0.43 38.67
CA LYS A 422 21.52 0.33 39.63
C LYS A 422 21.51 1.57 40.51
N VAL A 423 20.38 2.26 40.57
CA VAL A 423 20.21 3.45 41.39
C VAL A 423 19.12 3.19 42.42
N LYS A 424 19.51 3.15 43.69
CA LYS A 424 18.59 2.97 44.80
C LYS A 424 18.16 4.33 45.30
N ILE A 425 16.86 4.54 45.36
CA ILE A 425 16.23 5.80 45.72
C ILE A 425 15.25 5.54 46.85
N GLY A 426 15.49 6.16 48.00
CA GLY A 426 14.55 6.14 49.10
C GLY A 426 13.84 7.49 49.21
N VAL A 427 12.51 7.49 49.20
CA VAL A 427 11.67 8.70 49.18
C VAL A 427 10.32 8.45 49.85
N ASP A 428 9.72 9.49 50.44
CA ASP A 428 8.40 9.38 51.10
C ASP A 428 7.26 9.34 50.07
N SER A 429 7.31 10.23 49.07
CA SER A 429 6.33 10.28 47.98
C SER A 429 6.95 10.79 46.68
N LEU A 430 6.34 10.39 45.56
CA LEU A 430 6.71 10.82 44.21
C LEU A 430 5.47 11.26 43.45
N SER A 431 5.63 12.29 42.62
CA SER A 431 4.58 12.82 41.76
C SER A 431 4.68 12.28 40.34
N LYS A 432 5.90 12.10 39.83
CA LYS A 432 6.15 11.67 38.46
C LYS A 432 7.46 10.88 38.31
N ILE A 433 7.46 9.84 37.46
CA ILE A 433 8.67 9.14 37.01
C ILE A 433 8.68 9.11 35.48
N GLU A 434 9.79 9.47 34.88
CA GLU A 434 10.01 9.41 33.44
C GLU A 434 11.21 8.50 33.17
N ALA A 435 10.99 7.43 32.41
CA ALA A 435 12.00 6.44 32.08
C ALA A 435 12.12 6.31 30.56
N ARG A 436 13.31 6.56 30.04
CA ARG A 436 13.62 6.61 28.62
C ARG A 436 14.76 5.66 28.28
N GLY A 437 14.61 4.92 27.18
CA GLY A 437 15.62 3.96 26.71
C GLY A 437 15.31 2.55 27.21
N ALA A 438 16.29 1.91 27.84
CA ALA A 438 16.19 0.53 28.34
C ALA A 438 16.18 0.51 29.88
N SER A 439 15.26 1.27 30.47
CA SER A 439 15.21 1.50 31.91
C SER A 439 14.29 0.51 32.61
N LYS A 440 14.63 0.14 33.85
CA LYS A 440 13.78 -0.70 34.72
C LYS A 440 13.45 0.07 35.99
N ILE A 441 12.19 0.11 36.37
CA ILE A 441 11.72 0.70 37.64
C ILE A 441 11.18 -0.44 38.49
N GLU A 442 11.61 -0.52 39.74
CA GLU A 442 11.16 -1.54 40.68
C GLU A 442 10.83 -0.90 42.03
N PHE A 443 9.60 -1.09 42.49
CA PHE A 443 9.17 -0.71 43.83
C PHE A 443 9.49 -1.89 44.75
N THR A 444 10.51 -1.74 45.59
CA THR A 444 10.94 -2.77 46.52
C THR A 444 9.90 -2.98 47.63
N ASP A 445 9.28 -1.89 48.09
CA ASP A 445 8.22 -1.88 49.10
C ASP A 445 6.90 -1.37 48.52
N THR A 446 5.81 -1.52 49.27
CA THR A 446 4.49 -0.99 48.90
C THR A 446 4.36 0.49 49.23
N PHE A 447 4.02 1.33 48.24
CA PHE A 447 3.87 2.77 48.43
C PHE A 447 2.43 3.20 48.73
N SER A 448 2.25 4.19 49.61
CA SER A 448 0.97 4.91 49.79
C SER A 448 1.04 6.29 49.13
N LEU A 449 0.25 6.52 48.08
CA LEU A 449 0.41 7.66 47.18
C LEU A 449 -0.89 8.45 47.00
N LYS A 450 -0.80 9.77 46.82
CA LYS A 450 -1.97 10.56 46.37
C LYS A 450 -2.11 10.44 44.86
N LYS A 451 -1.10 10.90 44.13
CA LYS A 451 -1.05 10.84 42.67
C LYS A 451 0.34 10.39 42.24
N LEU A 452 0.41 9.48 41.29
CA LEU A 452 1.64 9.11 40.60
C LEU A 452 1.41 9.06 39.09
N ASN A 453 2.32 9.67 38.35
CA ASN A 453 2.37 9.61 36.89
C ASN A 453 3.67 8.90 36.47
N ILE A 454 3.60 7.86 35.64
CA ILE A 454 4.80 7.22 35.08
C ILE A 454 4.73 7.19 33.56
N ASN A 455 5.79 7.68 32.94
CA ASN A 455 6.00 7.62 31.50
C ASN A 455 7.14 6.65 31.18
N LEU A 456 6.82 5.56 30.48
CA LEU A 456 7.78 4.58 29.98
C LEU A 456 7.96 4.77 28.48
N ARG A 457 9.19 5.00 28.03
CA ARG A 457 9.50 5.19 26.59
C ARG A 457 10.67 4.34 26.17
N GLY A 458 10.53 3.65 25.04
CA GLY A 458 11.58 2.82 24.45
C GLY A 458 11.34 1.34 24.74
N ALA A 459 12.26 0.70 25.47
CA ALA A 459 12.17 -0.69 25.89
C ALA A 459 12.28 -0.76 27.42
N SER A 460 11.29 -0.18 28.12
CA SER A 460 11.34 0.02 29.56
C SER A 460 10.38 -0.90 30.31
N ASN A 461 10.74 -1.29 31.53
CA ASN A 461 9.94 -2.15 32.39
C ASN A 461 9.64 -1.45 33.72
N ALA A 462 8.44 -1.59 34.25
CA ALA A 462 8.10 -1.12 35.58
C ALA A 462 7.36 -2.21 36.39
N ASP A 463 7.87 -2.54 37.57
CA ASP A 463 7.20 -3.35 38.59
C ASP A 463 6.83 -2.42 39.76
N ILE A 464 5.53 -2.23 39.97
CA ILE A 464 5.00 -1.23 40.88
C ILE A 464 4.13 -1.91 41.93
N LYS A 465 4.42 -1.64 43.20
CA LYS A 465 3.67 -2.12 44.35
C LYS A 465 3.10 -0.94 45.11
N VAL A 466 1.79 -0.84 45.15
CA VAL A 466 1.09 0.21 45.91
C VAL A 466 0.21 -0.40 46.98
N ASN A 467 0.21 0.19 48.18
CA ASN A 467 -0.75 -0.16 49.21
C ASN A 467 -2.10 0.52 48.92
N SER A 468 -2.07 1.84 48.66
CA SER A 468 -3.25 2.60 48.23
C SER A 468 -2.83 3.82 47.40
N ALA A 469 -3.55 4.11 46.33
CA ALA A 469 -3.37 5.32 45.53
C ALA A 469 -4.70 6.02 45.18
N GLN A 470 -4.78 7.36 45.24
CA GLN A 470 -5.99 8.04 44.76
C GLN A 470 -6.03 8.09 43.22
N LYS A 471 -4.88 8.35 42.58
CA LYS A 471 -4.80 8.41 41.12
C LYS A 471 -3.47 7.89 40.59
N LEU A 472 -3.53 6.96 39.66
CA LEU A 472 -2.39 6.46 38.92
C LEU A 472 -2.57 6.76 37.43
N GLU A 473 -1.55 7.33 36.81
CA GLU A 473 -1.51 7.65 35.39
C GLU A 473 -0.27 7.01 34.76
N PHE A 474 -0.44 6.20 33.72
CA PHE A 474 0.63 5.52 33.01
C PHE A 474 0.59 5.84 31.52
N ASP A 475 1.72 6.24 30.95
CA ASP A 475 1.93 6.37 29.51
C ASP A 475 3.04 5.40 29.09
N VAL A 476 2.67 4.31 28.43
CA VAL A 476 3.54 3.15 28.14
C VAL A 476 3.79 3.06 26.63
N GLN A 477 4.92 3.59 26.19
CA GLN A 477 5.27 3.71 24.77
C GLN A 477 6.42 2.77 24.38
N GLY A 478 6.35 2.24 23.16
CA GLY A 478 7.40 1.40 22.58
C GLY A 478 7.22 -0.09 22.88
N ALA A 479 8.30 -0.79 23.19
CA ALA A 479 8.32 -2.20 23.58
C ALA A 479 8.47 -2.33 25.10
N SER A 480 7.47 -1.86 25.84
CA SER A 480 7.56 -1.64 27.29
C SER A 480 6.60 -2.56 28.07
N LYS A 481 6.98 -2.96 29.28
CA LYS A 481 6.15 -3.75 30.20
C LYS A 481 5.80 -2.95 31.46
N LEU A 482 4.55 -3.05 31.91
CA LEU A 482 4.08 -2.49 33.17
C LEU A 482 3.38 -3.58 33.98
N ASP A 483 3.92 -3.91 35.14
CA ASP A 483 3.32 -4.81 36.13
C ASP A 483 2.96 -3.99 37.37
N ILE A 484 1.71 -4.04 37.81
CA ILE A 484 1.24 -3.28 38.97
C ILE A 484 0.25 -4.06 39.83
N SER A 485 0.44 -3.95 41.15
CA SER A 485 -0.41 -4.58 42.16
C SER A 485 -0.78 -3.62 43.27
N GLY A 486 -1.93 -3.85 43.92
CA GLY A 486 -2.37 -3.05 45.06
C GLY A 486 -3.83 -2.59 45.04
N SER A 487 -4.09 -1.34 45.45
CA SER A 487 -5.40 -0.71 45.35
C SER A 487 -5.33 0.75 44.89
N ALA A 488 -6.26 1.17 44.04
CA ALA A 488 -6.35 2.56 43.56
C ALA A 488 -7.79 3.05 43.37
N ASP A 489 -8.06 4.33 43.60
CA ASP A 489 -9.38 4.89 43.27
C ASP A 489 -9.52 5.09 41.75
N THR A 490 -8.51 5.66 41.09
CA THR A 490 -8.51 5.87 39.64
C THR A 490 -7.23 5.37 39.00
N LEU A 491 -7.36 4.55 37.97
CA LEU A 491 -6.29 4.10 37.09
C LEU A 491 -6.53 4.63 35.68
N ALA A 492 -5.55 5.34 35.12
CA ALA A 492 -5.55 5.79 33.74
C ALA A 492 -4.30 5.26 33.03
N ILE A 493 -4.48 4.52 31.93
CA ILE A 493 -3.38 3.93 31.17
C ILE A 493 -3.52 4.31 29.70
N ARG A 494 -2.46 4.84 29.11
CA ARG A 494 -2.27 4.93 27.66
C ARG A 494 -1.11 4.02 27.27
N GLY A 495 -1.30 3.20 26.25
CA GLY A 495 -0.29 2.28 25.76
C GLY A 495 -0.20 2.34 24.25
N ASP A 496 0.98 2.65 23.74
CA ASP A 496 1.24 2.83 22.31
C ASP A 496 2.43 1.97 21.86
N GLY A 497 2.27 1.23 20.76
CA GLY A 497 3.34 0.42 20.18
C GLY A 497 3.16 -1.07 20.45
N ALA A 498 4.14 -1.71 21.11
CA ALA A 498 4.14 -3.13 21.46
C ALA A 498 4.22 -3.28 23.00
N SER A 499 3.20 -2.74 23.68
CA SER A 499 3.17 -2.62 25.15
C SER A 499 2.42 -3.78 25.80
N ASN A 500 2.92 -4.27 26.94
CA ASN A 500 2.24 -5.29 27.76
C ASN A 500 1.99 -4.75 29.18
N ILE A 501 0.73 -4.73 29.60
CA ILE A 501 0.30 -4.17 30.88
C ILE A 501 -0.43 -5.24 31.71
N GLU A 502 0.07 -5.54 32.90
CA GLU A 502 -0.52 -6.47 33.87
C GLU A 502 -0.88 -5.68 35.13
N ALA A 503 -2.16 -5.32 35.23
CA ALA A 503 -2.74 -4.53 36.31
C ALA A 503 -4.03 -5.18 36.87
N ASP A 504 -4.20 -6.49 36.67
CA ASP A 504 -5.34 -7.25 37.18
C ASP A 504 -5.26 -7.52 38.69
N ASP A 505 -4.06 -7.47 39.27
CA ASP A 505 -3.83 -7.52 40.72
C ASP A 505 -3.93 -6.13 41.39
N LEU A 506 -4.24 -5.09 40.63
CA LEU A 506 -4.51 -3.73 41.13
C LEU A 506 -6.01 -3.48 41.25
N GLY A 507 -6.55 -3.61 42.46
CA GLY A 507 -7.95 -3.34 42.77
C GLY A 507 -8.34 -1.89 42.53
N SER A 508 -8.79 -1.55 41.32
CA SER A 508 -9.15 -0.19 40.93
C SER A 508 -10.67 0.05 40.93
N LYS A 509 -11.13 1.24 41.37
CA LYS A 509 -12.55 1.62 41.28
C LYS A 509 -12.93 2.07 39.87
N VAL A 510 -12.20 3.06 39.37
CA VAL A 510 -12.40 3.68 38.05
C VAL A 510 -11.20 3.38 37.17
N VAL A 511 -11.41 2.74 36.02
CA VAL A 511 -10.36 2.45 35.04
C VAL A 511 -10.66 3.18 33.73
N ARG A 512 -9.67 3.93 33.23
CA ARG A 512 -9.64 4.45 31.86
C ARG A 512 -8.43 3.88 31.14
N ILE A 513 -8.61 3.27 29.99
CA ILE A 513 -7.52 2.63 29.27
C ILE A 513 -7.64 2.88 27.76
N GLU A 514 -6.52 3.26 27.14
CA GLU A 514 -6.41 3.48 25.70
C GLU A 514 -5.20 2.72 25.16
N MET A 515 -5.44 1.68 24.36
CA MET A 515 -4.40 0.84 23.75
C MET A 515 -4.35 1.03 22.23
N ASN A 516 -3.17 1.36 21.71
CA ASN A 516 -2.88 1.53 20.29
C ASN A 516 -1.73 0.62 19.84
N GLY A 517 -1.80 0.09 18.61
CA GLY A 517 -0.74 -0.72 18.02
C GLY A 517 -0.95 -2.22 18.23
N ALA A 518 0.07 -2.93 18.71
CA ALA A 518 0.07 -4.36 18.99
C ALA A 518 0.27 -4.59 20.51
N SER A 519 -0.76 -4.22 21.28
CA SER A 519 -0.65 -4.10 22.75
C SER A 519 -1.58 -5.05 23.50
N HIS A 520 -1.18 -5.48 24.70
CA HIS A 520 -2.00 -6.28 25.60
C HIS A 520 -2.13 -5.61 26.96
N ALA A 521 -3.34 -5.62 27.53
CA ALA A 521 -3.58 -5.12 28.87
C ALA A 521 -4.54 -6.03 29.64
N LYS A 522 -4.23 -6.26 30.92
CA LYS A 522 -5.15 -6.82 31.93
C LYS A 522 -5.36 -5.81 33.04
N VAL A 523 -6.60 -5.55 33.42
CA VAL A 523 -6.95 -4.55 34.45
C VAL A 523 -8.09 -5.07 35.31
N PHE A 524 -8.20 -4.61 36.56
CA PHE A 524 -9.35 -4.85 37.42
C PHE A 524 -10.15 -3.56 37.65
N ALA A 525 -11.47 -3.59 37.42
CA ALA A 525 -12.37 -2.46 37.64
C ALA A 525 -13.60 -2.86 38.47
N SER A 526 -13.90 -2.11 39.54
CA SER A 526 -15.04 -2.41 40.41
C SER A 526 -16.25 -1.50 40.22
N GLU A 527 -16.09 -0.23 39.81
CA GLU A 527 -17.21 0.71 39.65
C GLU A 527 -17.46 1.09 38.19
N SER A 528 -16.42 1.56 37.47
CA SER A 528 -16.55 1.97 36.07
C SER A 528 -15.33 1.65 35.24
N PHE A 529 -15.57 1.23 34.00
CA PHE A 529 -14.55 0.95 33.00
C PHE A 529 -14.82 1.72 31.71
N ASP A 530 -13.79 2.38 31.20
CA ASP A 530 -13.79 3.13 29.94
C ASP A 530 -12.57 2.68 29.12
N GLY A 531 -12.80 1.88 28.09
CA GLY A 531 -11.75 1.17 27.35
C GLY A 531 -11.78 1.42 25.86
N HIS A 532 -10.65 1.87 25.33
CA HIS A 532 -10.43 2.16 23.92
C HIS A 532 -9.31 1.24 23.40
N ALA A 533 -9.56 0.45 22.35
CA ALA A 533 -8.59 -0.50 21.79
C ALA A 533 -8.50 -0.40 20.27
N PHE A 534 -7.38 0.11 19.75
CA PHE A 534 -7.13 0.28 18.33
C PHE A 534 -5.91 -0.54 17.86
N GLY A 535 -5.92 -0.93 16.59
CA GLY A 535 -4.88 -1.78 15.98
C GLY A 535 -5.16 -3.27 16.19
N VAL A 536 -4.17 -3.99 16.70
CA VAL A 536 -4.22 -5.42 17.07
C VAL A 536 -4.07 -5.52 18.59
N SER A 537 -4.92 -4.80 19.31
CA SER A 537 -4.83 -4.66 20.77
C SER A 537 -5.85 -5.55 21.51
N LYS A 538 -5.47 -6.09 22.66
CA LYS A 538 -6.37 -6.90 23.52
C LYS A 538 -6.41 -6.37 24.95
N ILE A 539 -7.59 -6.00 25.42
CA ILE A 539 -7.85 -5.58 26.81
C ILE A 539 -8.69 -6.65 27.50
N VAL A 540 -8.25 -7.10 28.67
CA VAL A 540 -8.99 -8.02 29.55
C VAL A 540 -9.32 -7.28 30.84
N VAL A 541 -10.60 -7.27 31.20
CA VAL A 541 -11.14 -6.54 32.35
C VAL A 541 -11.67 -7.56 33.34
N LYS A 542 -11.01 -7.65 34.51
CA LYS A 542 -11.53 -8.40 35.65
C LYS A 542 -12.47 -7.52 36.49
N GLY A 543 -13.41 -8.18 37.14
CA GLY A 543 -14.39 -7.53 38.01
C GLY A 543 -15.71 -7.23 37.32
N ASN A 544 -16.63 -6.58 38.04
CA ASN A 544 -17.98 -6.33 37.54
C ASN A 544 -18.35 -4.84 37.63
N PRO A 545 -17.72 -3.96 36.82
CA PRO A 545 -18.00 -2.54 36.84
C PRO A 545 -19.43 -2.27 36.36
N ALA A 546 -20.15 -1.41 37.08
CA ALA A 546 -21.53 -1.03 36.80
C ALA A 546 -21.67 -0.17 35.54
N LYS A 547 -20.64 0.63 35.22
CA LYS A 547 -20.58 1.45 33.99
C LYS A 547 -19.47 0.93 33.08
N ARG A 548 -19.80 0.72 31.80
CA ARG A 548 -18.89 0.17 30.80
C ARG A 548 -18.98 0.94 29.50
N THR A 549 -17.86 1.48 29.05
CA THR A 549 -17.69 2.08 27.72
C THR A 549 -16.60 1.30 27.00
N ASN A 550 -16.88 0.85 25.77
CA ASN A 550 -15.95 0.08 24.95
C ASN A 550 -15.93 0.68 23.54
N GLU A 551 -14.76 1.10 23.06
CA GLU A 551 -14.53 1.55 21.70
C GLU A 551 -13.36 0.76 21.09
N PHE A 552 -13.55 0.13 19.93
CA PHE A 552 -12.49 -0.68 19.31
C PHE A 552 -12.68 -0.87 17.80
N ASN A 553 -11.59 -1.10 17.06
CA ASN A 553 -11.61 -1.29 15.60
C ASN A 553 -11.65 -2.80 15.21
N PRO A 554 -11.95 -3.14 13.95
CA PRO A 554 -11.82 -4.53 13.47
C PRO A 554 -10.36 -4.99 13.57
N GLY A 555 -10.06 -5.87 14.54
CA GLY A 555 -8.71 -6.36 14.82
C GLY A 555 -8.32 -6.36 16.30
N SER A 556 -9.05 -5.60 17.14
CA SER A 556 -8.86 -5.55 18.59
C SER A 556 -10.02 -6.18 19.36
N SER A 557 -9.83 -6.39 20.66
CA SER A 557 -10.87 -6.97 21.53
C SER A 557 -10.82 -6.43 22.96
N ILE A 558 -12.00 -6.28 23.57
CA ILE A 558 -12.18 -6.00 24.99
C ILE A 558 -13.01 -7.15 25.59
N GLN A 559 -12.44 -7.89 26.53
CA GLN A 559 -13.04 -9.06 27.17
C GLN A 559 -13.25 -8.82 28.66
N TYR A 560 -14.35 -9.30 29.22
CA TYR A 560 -14.65 -9.24 30.64
C TYR A 560 -14.54 -10.64 31.23
N GLU A 561 -13.75 -10.80 32.30
CA GLU A 561 -13.50 -12.07 33.02
C GLU A 561 -14.10 -12.10 34.42
#